data_AF-A0A7C2PCG1-F1
#
_entry.id   AF-A0A7C2PCG1-F1
#
_cell.length_a   1.000
_cell.length_b   1.000
_cell.length_c   1.000
_cell.angle_alpha   90.00
_cell.angle_beta   90.00
_cell.angle_gamma   90.00
#
_symmetry.space_group_name_H-M   'P 1'
#
loop_
_entity.id
_entity.type
_entity.pdbx_description
1 polymer ?
#
loop_
_entity_poly.entity_id
_entity_poly.type
_entity_poly.pdbx_seq_one_letter_code
_entity_poly.pdbx_strand_id
1 'polypeptide(L)'
;TRAVDPGWESRSDWQIFASIAKAFSPLAAKHLGKRMDVVATPLLHDTPAELGQAVGVKDWRRGECEPVPGKTMPKITLVERDYAHVYEQYTAIGPLLRKLGNGTKGIAWETGQELDELKALNRTNSDQGPAASLPSLADDMGVCEAILMLAPETNGEVAHRAWSALEKKTGLSLTHLAAARRGEKIRFHDLIRQPRKIITSPTWSGIESEEVSYAAGYTNIHEGIPFRTLTGRASFYLDHEWMLDFGEGFCLYRPPLDLRELEGAPSSFTERPHLVLRWITPHSKWGIHSTFNDNLRMLNLFRGGPYVWIAEADAAQVGIRDNDWVEALNTHGATMARAVVSQRIPRGVAMMYHAQEKTINVPGSPTTRQRGGILNSVTRIVVKPTHMIGGYAQLSWLMNYYGPVGSQRDTTVIVRKVPDEAIDWLEKPLTPARENAPDAPETVQFS
;
A
#
# COMPACT_ATOMS: atom_id res chain seq x y z
N THR A 1 -7.16 -10.07 -21.27
CA THR A 1 -7.95 -11.25 -21.69
C THR A 1 -7.94 -12.29 -20.59
N ARG A 2 -8.94 -13.17 -20.57
CA ARG A 2 -8.98 -14.33 -19.69
C ARG A 2 -8.55 -15.56 -20.49
N ALA A 3 -7.72 -16.43 -19.93
CA ALA A 3 -7.33 -17.67 -20.60
C ALA A 3 -8.51 -18.65 -20.71
N VAL A 4 -9.31 -18.71 -19.65
CA VAL A 4 -10.61 -19.39 -19.53
C VAL A 4 -11.50 -18.55 -18.62
N ASP A 5 -12.81 -18.79 -18.63
CA ASP A 5 -13.69 -18.16 -17.64
C ASP A 5 -13.31 -18.59 -16.21
N PRO A 6 -13.56 -17.73 -15.19
CA PRO A 6 -13.24 -18.06 -13.80
C PRO A 6 -13.86 -19.39 -13.37
N GLY A 7 -13.09 -20.21 -12.66
CA GLY A 7 -13.55 -21.51 -12.18
C GLY A 7 -14.65 -21.38 -11.11
N TRP A 8 -15.62 -22.31 -11.15
CA TRP A 8 -16.79 -22.32 -10.28
C TRP A 8 -17.56 -21.00 -10.31
N GLU A 9 -17.84 -20.40 -9.15
CA GLU A 9 -18.59 -19.14 -9.02
C GLU A 9 -17.68 -17.92 -8.84
N SER A 10 -16.38 -18.08 -9.06
CA SER A 10 -15.40 -17.01 -8.94
C SER A 10 -15.69 -15.88 -9.95
N ARG A 11 -15.32 -14.66 -9.60
CA ARG A 11 -15.49 -13.46 -10.44
C ARG A 11 -14.26 -12.57 -10.30
N SER A 12 -14.03 -11.68 -11.27
CA SER A 12 -13.04 -10.61 -11.12
C SER A 12 -13.48 -9.62 -10.04
N ASP A 13 -12.53 -8.96 -9.40
CA ASP A 13 -12.83 -7.98 -8.33
C ASP A 13 -13.78 -6.88 -8.82
N TRP A 14 -13.60 -6.39 -10.05
CA TRP A 14 -14.49 -5.39 -10.65
C TRP A 14 -15.95 -5.87 -10.69
N GLN A 15 -16.18 -7.12 -11.12
CA GLN A 15 -17.52 -7.72 -11.18
C GLN A 15 -18.09 -8.06 -9.79
N ILE A 16 -17.23 -8.42 -8.83
CA ILE A 16 -17.63 -8.60 -7.42
C ILE A 16 -18.15 -7.27 -6.87
N PHE A 17 -17.38 -6.20 -6.96
CA PHE A 17 -17.78 -4.88 -6.47
C PHE A 17 -18.96 -4.30 -7.25
N ALA A 18 -19.06 -4.52 -8.56
CA ALA A 18 -20.26 -4.16 -9.34
C ALA A 18 -21.51 -4.88 -8.82
N SER A 19 -21.40 -6.18 -8.51
CA SER A 19 -22.52 -6.97 -7.95
C SER A 19 -22.91 -6.47 -6.56
N ILE A 20 -21.94 -6.13 -5.71
CA ILE A 20 -22.18 -5.54 -4.39
C ILE A 20 -22.88 -4.19 -4.54
N ALA A 21 -22.40 -3.30 -5.41
CA ALA A 21 -23.01 -2.00 -5.68
C ALA A 21 -24.45 -2.14 -6.17
N LYS A 22 -24.71 -3.12 -7.04
CA LYS A 22 -26.05 -3.44 -7.56
C LYS A 22 -27.00 -3.91 -6.46
N ALA A 23 -26.53 -4.75 -5.53
CA ALA A 23 -27.33 -5.19 -4.39
C ALA A 23 -27.53 -4.07 -3.35
N PHE A 24 -26.50 -3.24 -3.14
CA PHE A 24 -26.51 -2.15 -2.18
C PHE A 24 -27.49 -1.03 -2.57
N SER A 25 -27.51 -0.63 -3.84
CA SER A 25 -28.28 0.53 -4.34
C SER A 25 -29.78 0.51 -3.98
N PRO A 26 -30.56 -0.58 -4.20
CA PRO A 26 -31.97 -0.60 -3.80
C PRO A 26 -32.19 -0.59 -2.28
N LEU A 27 -31.30 -1.21 -1.50
CA LEU A 27 -31.34 -1.15 -0.03
C LEU A 27 -31.08 0.29 0.45
N ALA A 28 -30.07 0.92 -0.15
CA ALA A 28 -29.69 2.28 0.15
C ALA A 28 -30.71 3.31 -0.31
N ALA A 29 -31.46 3.05 -1.39
CA ALA A 29 -32.58 3.91 -1.80
C ALA A 29 -33.64 4.04 -0.70
N LYS A 30 -33.93 2.94 0.02
CA LYS A 30 -34.89 2.93 1.13
C LYS A 30 -34.38 3.66 2.38
N HIS A 31 -33.09 3.55 2.69
CA HIS A 31 -32.55 3.96 4.00
C HIS A 31 -31.66 5.22 3.96
N LEU A 32 -30.99 5.49 2.84
CA LEU A 32 -30.00 6.55 2.68
C LEU A 32 -30.41 7.60 1.65
N GLY A 33 -30.86 7.22 0.45
CA GLY A 33 -31.17 8.18 -0.62
C GLY A 33 -30.02 9.14 -0.92
N LYS A 34 -30.34 10.42 -1.18
CA LYS A 34 -29.34 11.49 -1.35
C LYS A 34 -28.94 12.10 -0.01
N ARG A 35 -27.63 12.28 0.22
CA ARG A 35 -27.06 12.83 1.45
C ARG A 35 -25.92 13.80 1.17
N MET A 36 -25.80 14.82 2.02
CA MET A 36 -24.65 15.69 2.07
C MET A 36 -23.67 15.17 3.13
N ASP A 37 -22.47 14.84 2.71
CA ASP A 37 -21.39 14.34 3.58
C ASP A 37 -20.37 15.46 3.85
N VAL A 38 -19.89 15.57 5.09
CA VAL A 38 -18.89 16.56 5.51
C VAL A 38 -17.53 15.87 5.52
N VAL A 39 -16.71 16.16 4.51
CA VAL A 39 -15.41 15.50 4.32
C VAL A 39 -14.27 16.45 4.70
N ALA A 40 -13.40 15.99 5.60
CA ALA A 40 -12.15 16.66 5.94
C ALA A 40 -11.00 16.12 5.08
N THR A 41 -10.38 17.00 4.29
CA THR A 41 -9.22 16.66 3.43
C THR A 41 -7.97 17.34 4.00
N PRO A 42 -6.86 16.61 4.24
CA PRO A 42 -5.62 17.20 4.73
C PRO A 42 -5.02 18.18 3.72
N LEU A 43 -4.01 18.93 4.14
CA LEU A 43 -3.27 19.84 3.27
C LEU A 43 -2.46 19.02 2.26
N LEU A 44 -2.91 19.04 1.00
CA LEU A 44 -2.40 18.16 -0.05
C LEU A 44 -1.10 18.71 -0.66
N HIS A 45 -0.08 17.85 -0.78
CA HIS A 45 1.04 18.10 -1.68
C HIS A 45 0.55 18.23 -3.14
N ASP A 46 1.31 18.92 -3.98
CA ASP A 46 0.97 19.18 -5.38
C ASP A 46 -0.32 20.02 -5.54
N THR A 47 -0.70 20.76 -4.50
CA THR A 47 -1.81 21.72 -4.51
C THR A 47 -1.39 23.01 -3.80
N PRO A 48 -2.07 24.15 -4.01
CA PRO A 48 -1.78 25.37 -3.26
C PRO A 48 -1.85 25.22 -1.72
N ALA A 49 -2.54 24.20 -1.21
CA ALA A 49 -2.66 23.93 0.22
C ALA A 49 -1.35 23.41 0.86
N GLU A 50 -0.36 22.99 0.06
CA GLU A 50 0.96 22.60 0.57
C GLU A 50 1.72 23.78 1.21
N LEU A 51 1.31 25.01 0.94
CA LEU A 51 1.82 26.24 1.54
C LEU A 51 1.01 26.61 2.80
N GLY A 52 0.87 25.65 3.72
CA GLY A 52 0.04 25.78 4.93
C GLY A 52 0.65 26.74 5.96
N GLN A 53 1.70 26.29 6.65
CA GLN A 53 2.41 27.08 7.67
C GLN A 53 3.88 27.27 7.26
N ALA A 54 4.25 28.48 6.85
CA ALA A 54 5.58 28.73 6.29
C ALA A 54 6.70 28.84 7.35
N VAL A 55 6.39 29.28 8.56
CA VAL A 55 7.38 29.48 9.65
C VAL A 55 6.75 29.05 10.97
N GLY A 56 7.42 28.11 11.63
CA GLY A 56 6.96 27.51 12.88
C GLY A 56 5.69 26.67 12.74
N VAL A 57 5.30 26.01 13.83
CA VAL A 57 4.10 25.18 13.92
C VAL A 57 3.15 25.78 14.95
N LYS A 58 1.95 26.14 14.50
CA LYS A 58 0.87 26.64 15.37
C LYS A 58 -0.31 25.69 15.40
N ASP A 59 -0.76 25.34 16.59
CA ASP A 59 -1.96 24.55 16.86
C ASP A 59 -3.15 25.45 17.24
N TRP A 60 -4.13 25.51 16.36
CA TRP A 60 -5.37 26.26 16.57
C TRP A 60 -6.16 25.77 17.79
N ARG A 61 -6.05 24.50 18.19
CA ARG A 61 -6.73 23.95 19.38
C ARG A 61 -6.18 24.52 20.68
N ARG A 62 -4.93 24.99 20.65
CA ARG A 62 -4.24 25.62 21.78
C ARG A 62 -4.39 27.15 21.75
N GLY A 63 -5.11 27.70 20.78
CA GLY A 63 -5.28 29.15 20.61
C GLY A 63 -4.06 29.85 20.01
N GLU A 64 -3.13 29.11 19.39
CA GLU A 64 -1.90 29.66 18.82
C GLU A 64 -2.12 30.33 17.44
N CYS A 65 -3.21 29.95 16.76
CA CYS A 65 -3.65 30.54 15.49
C CYS A 65 -5.16 30.35 15.27
N GLU A 66 -5.72 31.09 14.30
CA GLU A 66 -7.11 30.90 13.86
C GLU A 66 -7.29 29.56 13.11
N PRO A 67 -8.42 28.84 13.31
CA PRO A 67 -8.73 27.63 12.56
C PRO A 67 -9.24 27.97 11.14
N VAL A 68 -8.34 27.96 10.16
CA VAL A 68 -8.61 28.28 8.75
C VAL A 68 -8.57 26.99 7.91
N PRO A 69 -9.73 26.49 7.44
CA PRO A 69 -9.80 25.28 6.61
C PRO A 69 -8.94 25.38 5.35
N GLY A 70 -8.08 24.37 5.14
CA GLY A 70 -7.15 24.34 4.01
C GLY A 70 -5.88 25.17 4.22
N LYS A 71 -5.61 25.65 5.44
CA LYS A 71 -4.36 26.34 5.78
C LYS A 71 -3.78 25.95 7.14
N THR A 72 -4.52 26.11 8.23
CA THR A 72 -4.10 25.75 9.60
C THR A 72 -4.85 24.52 10.13
N MET A 73 -5.86 24.06 9.40
CA MET A 73 -6.60 22.81 9.65
C MET A 73 -6.98 22.14 8.31
N PRO A 74 -7.44 20.88 8.31
CA PRO A 74 -7.94 20.22 7.10
C PRO A 74 -9.01 21.05 6.37
N LYS A 75 -9.03 20.99 5.04
CA LYS A 75 -10.10 21.57 4.23
C LYS A 75 -11.39 20.81 4.50
N ILE A 76 -12.47 21.52 4.81
CA ILE A 76 -13.79 20.93 5.02
C ILE A 76 -14.63 21.16 3.77
N THR A 77 -15.13 20.08 3.17
CA THR A 77 -15.94 20.13 1.94
C THR A 77 -17.23 19.35 2.10
N LEU A 78 -18.32 19.89 1.54
CA LEU A 78 -19.57 19.17 1.40
C LEU A 78 -19.55 18.34 0.11
N VAL A 79 -19.83 17.05 0.22
CA VAL A 79 -19.91 16.11 -0.90
C VAL A 79 -21.31 15.51 -0.95
N GLU A 80 -22.04 15.73 -2.04
CA GLU A 80 -23.32 15.06 -2.26
C GLU A 80 -23.07 13.61 -2.67
N ARG A 81 -23.75 12.66 -2.01
CA ARG A 81 -23.73 11.23 -2.30
C ARG A 81 -25.13 10.76 -2.62
N ASP A 82 -25.33 10.23 -3.82
CA ASP A 82 -26.59 9.63 -4.24
C ASP A 82 -26.54 8.11 -4.07
N TYR A 83 -26.83 7.66 -2.84
CA TYR A 83 -26.66 6.24 -2.49
C TYR A 83 -27.64 5.31 -3.21
N ALA A 84 -28.77 5.83 -3.70
CA ALA A 84 -29.75 5.06 -4.44
C ALA A 84 -29.24 4.61 -5.82
N HIS A 85 -28.18 5.25 -6.33
CA HIS A 85 -27.67 5.04 -7.69
C HIS A 85 -26.17 4.72 -7.73
N VAL A 86 -25.64 4.09 -6.67
CA VAL A 86 -24.21 3.76 -6.57
C VAL A 86 -23.79 2.81 -7.68
N TYR A 87 -24.64 1.86 -8.07
CA TYR A 87 -24.34 0.95 -9.16
C TYR A 87 -24.18 1.68 -10.49
N GLU A 88 -25.12 2.55 -10.85
CA GLU A 88 -25.09 3.34 -12.07
C GLU A 88 -23.86 4.26 -12.10
N GLN A 89 -23.50 4.85 -10.96
CA GLN A 89 -22.29 5.66 -10.83
C GLN A 89 -21.00 4.84 -10.92
N TYR A 90 -20.99 3.62 -10.39
CA TYR A 90 -19.84 2.72 -10.43
C TYR A 90 -19.56 2.23 -11.85
N THR A 91 -20.61 1.93 -12.63
CA THR A 91 -20.50 1.41 -14.00
C THR A 91 -20.43 2.51 -15.07
N ALA A 92 -20.11 3.76 -14.71
CA ALA A 92 -20.07 4.88 -15.64
C ALA A 92 -18.92 5.85 -15.33
N ILE A 93 -18.38 6.48 -16.37
CA ILE A 93 -17.47 7.61 -16.17
C ILE A 93 -18.31 8.85 -15.82
N GLY A 94 -18.17 9.33 -14.58
CA GLY A 94 -18.91 10.47 -14.06
C GLY A 94 -18.66 11.79 -14.83
N PRO A 95 -19.58 12.77 -14.70
CA PRO A 95 -19.56 13.99 -15.52
C PRO A 95 -18.44 14.99 -15.16
N LEU A 96 -17.78 14.80 -14.00
CA LEU A 96 -16.79 15.76 -13.51
C LEU A 96 -15.55 15.86 -14.40
N LEU A 97 -15.16 14.81 -15.12
CA LEU A 97 -14.03 14.88 -16.05
C LEU A 97 -14.28 15.86 -17.20
N ARG A 98 -15.52 15.97 -17.70
CA ARG A 98 -15.87 16.98 -18.70
C ARG A 98 -15.99 18.37 -18.09
N LYS A 99 -16.53 18.47 -16.86
CA LYS A 99 -16.79 19.76 -16.20
C LYS A 99 -15.52 20.42 -15.65
N LEU A 100 -14.63 19.64 -15.04
CA LEU A 100 -13.46 20.11 -14.30
C LEU A 100 -12.14 19.78 -15.01
N GLY A 101 -12.16 18.86 -15.98
CA GLY A 101 -10.95 18.30 -16.59
C GLY A 101 -10.39 17.11 -15.83
N ASN A 102 -9.22 16.68 -16.25
CA ASN A 102 -8.38 15.67 -15.59
C ASN A 102 -7.06 16.32 -15.13
N GLY A 103 -6.32 15.67 -14.25
CA GLY A 103 -5.05 16.23 -13.78
C GLY A 103 -4.25 15.28 -12.90
N THR A 104 -3.01 15.68 -12.66
CA THR A 104 -2.05 14.97 -11.79
C THR A 104 -0.95 15.93 -11.36
N LYS A 105 -0.31 15.69 -10.21
CA LYS A 105 0.92 16.38 -9.75
C LYS A 105 0.91 17.91 -9.97
N GLY A 106 -0.20 18.55 -9.60
CA GLY A 106 -0.34 20.00 -9.61
C GLY A 106 -0.50 20.65 -10.99
N ILE A 107 -0.88 19.87 -12.01
CA ILE A 107 -1.31 20.33 -13.34
C ILE A 107 -2.68 19.71 -13.70
N ALA A 108 -3.41 20.38 -14.58
CA ALA A 108 -4.73 19.94 -15.06
C ALA A 108 -4.92 20.29 -16.54
N TRP A 109 -5.78 19.52 -17.22
CA TRP A 109 -6.08 19.66 -18.65
C TRP A 109 -7.51 19.22 -18.97
N GLU A 110 -8.00 19.64 -20.14
CA GLU A 110 -9.30 19.25 -20.68
C GLU A 110 -9.21 17.84 -21.30
N THR A 111 -10.26 17.02 -21.11
CA THR A 111 -10.28 15.61 -21.53
C THR A 111 -11.57 15.20 -22.26
N GLY A 112 -12.31 16.15 -22.83
CA GLY A 112 -13.64 15.95 -23.38
C GLY A 112 -13.63 15.11 -24.65
N GLN A 113 -12.61 15.28 -25.49
CA GLN A 113 -12.42 14.44 -26.68
C GLN A 113 -12.25 12.97 -26.28
N GLU A 114 -11.42 12.69 -25.28
CA GLU A 114 -11.18 11.33 -24.79
C GLU A 114 -12.46 10.69 -24.25
N LEU A 115 -13.32 11.48 -23.59
CA LEU A 115 -14.63 11.01 -23.15
C LEU A 115 -15.56 10.68 -24.32
N ASP A 116 -15.56 11.47 -25.40
CA ASP A 116 -16.38 11.21 -26.59
C ASP A 116 -15.89 9.95 -27.33
N GLU A 117 -14.58 9.74 -27.40
CA GLU A 117 -13.99 8.50 -27.93
C GLU A 117 -14.34 7.29 -27.06
N LEU A 118 -14.36 7.44 -25.74
CA LEU A 118 -14.78 6.36 -24.83
C LEU A 118 -16.26 6.01 -24.98
N LYS A 119 -17.14 6.98 -25.29
CA LYS A 119 -18.55 6.66 -25.62
C LYS A 119 -18.63 5.80 -26.88
N ALA A 120 -17.81 6.07 -27.88
CA ALA A 120 -17.79 5.26 -29.10
C ALA A 120 -17.19 3.86 -28.85
N LEU A 121 -16.16 3.78 -28.00
CA LEU A 121 -15.43 2.53 -27.72
C LEU A 121 -16.18 1.61 -26.74
N ASN A 122 -16.60 2.16 -25.60
CA ASN A 122 -17.24 1.40 -24.51
C ASN A 122 -18.77 1.39 -24.62
N ARG A 123 -19.34 2.12 -25.57
CA ARG A 123 -20.77 2.48 -25.62
C ARG A 123 -21.15 3.37 -24.43
N THR A 124 -22.42 3.76 -24.38
CA THR A 124 -23.00 4.50 -23.27
C THR A 124 -23.82 3.60 -22.36
N ASN A 125 -23.98 4.01 -21.11
CA ASN A 125 -25.02 3.44 -20.23
C ASN A 125 -26.44 3.80 -20.72
N SER A 126 -27.46 3.21 -20.09
CA SER A 126 -28.89 3.39 -20.43
C SER A 126 -29.31 4.84 -20.62
N ASP A 127 -30.34 5.11 -21.41
CA ASP A 127 -30.84 6.47 -21.67
C ASP A 127 -31.57 7.13 -20.48
N GLN A 128 -31.66 6.43 -19.34
CA GLN A 128 -32.33 6.90 -18.13
C GLN A 128 -31.41 6.80 -16.91
N GLY A 129 -31.68 7.63 -15.90
CA GLY A 129 -30.94 7.66 -14.64
C GLY A 129 -29.69 8.55 -14.65
N PRO A 130 -28.93 8.61 -13.54
CA PRO A 130 -27.80 9.53 -13.38
C PRO A 130 -26.57 9.18 -14.26
N ALA A 131 -26.52 7.96 -14.81
CA ALA A 131 -25.48 7.54 -15.74
C ALA A 131 -25.86 7.74 -17.21
N ALA A 132 -27.00 8.39 -17.50
CA ALA A 132 -27.52 8.48 -18.85
C ALA A 132 -26.54 9.10 -19.85
N SER A 133 -26.33 8.39 -20.96
CA SER A 133 -25.40 8.80 -22.04
C SER A 133 -23.93 9.03 -21.61
N LEU A 134 -23.54 8.55 -20.41
CA LEU A 134 -22.14 8.55 -19.96
C LEU A 134 -21.39 7.33 -20.51
N PRO A 135 -20.07 7.42 -20.74
CA PRO A 135 -19.26 6.27 -21.15
C PRO A 135 -19.39 5.10 -20.16
N SER A 136 -19.59 3.89 -20.68
CA SER A 136 -19.76 2.69 -19.86
C SER A 136 -18.45 2.19 -19.25
N LEU A 137 -18.54 1.69 -18.02
CA LEU A 137 -17.54 0.90 -17.29
C LEU A 137 -18.12 -0.45 -16.84
N ALA A 138 -19.17 -0.95 -17.52
CA ALA A 138 -19.87 -2.16 -17.07
C ALA A 138 -18.98 -3.41 -17.03
N ASP A 139 -18.02 -3.51 -17.96
CA ASP A 139 -17.09 -4.64 -18.04
C ASP A 139 -15.63 -4.23 -17.78
N ASP A 140 -14.83 -5.23 -17.43
CA ASP A 140 -13.42 -5.08 -17.03
C ASP A 140 -12.57 -4.44 -18.14
N MET A 141 -12.89 -4.72 -19.41
CA MET A 141 -12.15 -4.17 -20.56
C MET A 141 -12.46 -2.69 -20.76
N GLY A 142 -13.73 -2.28 -20.59
CA GLY A 142 -14.13 -0.88 -20.63
C GLY A 142 -13.40 -0.03 -19.60
N VAL A 143 -13.16 -0.59 -18.39
CA VAL A 143 -12.33 0.07 -17.37
C VAL A 143 -10.87 0.21 -17.81
N CYS A 144 -10.27 -0.84 -18.36
CA CYS A 144 -8.92 -0.77 -18.91
C CYS A 144 -8.80 0.28 -20.03
N GLU A 145 -9.75 0.32 -20.97
CA GLU A 145 -9.75 1.31 -22.05
C GLU A 145 -9.94 2.74 -21.52
N ALA A 146 -10.75 2.94 -20.47
CA ALA A 146 -10.87 4.25 -19.82
C ALA A 146 -9.54 4.72 -19.23
N ILE A 147 -8.80 3.84 -18.55
CA ILE A 147 -7.46 4.15 -18.04
C ILE A 147 -6.51 4.51 -19.20
N LEU A 148 -6.46 3.67 -20.23
CA LEU A 148 -5.56 3.87 -21.38
C LEU A 148 -5.88 5.14 -22.18
N MET A 149 -7.16 5.51 -22.29
CA MET A 149 -7.57 6.69 -23.03
C MET A 149 -7.26 7.98 -22.26
N LEU A 150 -7.48 7.99 -20.94
CA LEU A 150 -7.42 9.20 -20.12
C LEU A 150 -6.00 9.52 -19.59
N ALA A 151 -5.07 8.56 -19.65
CA ALA A 151 -3.72 8.73 -19.13
C ALA A 151 -2.74 9.29 -20.18
N PRO A 152 -1.88 10.27 -19.81
CA PRO A 152 -0.85 10.79 -20.71
C PRO A 152 0.22 9.75 -21.08
N GLU A 153 0.43 8.71 -20.27
CA GLU A 153 1.40 7.65 -20.55
C GLU A 153 0.98 6.74 -21.73
N THR A 154 -0.29 6.79 -22.13
CA THR A 154 -0.89 5.84 -23.09
C THR A 154 -1.65 6.52 -24.22
N ASN A 155 -1.87 7.84 -24.13
CA ASN A 155 -2.50 8.64 -25.17
C ASN A 155 -1.66 9.90 -25.42
N GLY A 156 -1.08 10.00 -26.62
CA GLY A 156 -0.15 11.06 -27.00
C GLY A 156 -0.77 12.45 -27.05
N GLU A 157 -2.07 12.56 -27.31
CA GLU A 157 -2.77 13.85 -27.26
C GLU A 157 -2.91 14.33 -25.81
N VAL A 158 -3.21 13.40 -24.89
CA VAL A 158 -3.23 13.70 -23.45
C VAL A 158 -1.84 14.04 -22.94
N ALA A 159 -0.80 13.31 -23.39
CA ALA A 159 0.60 13.62 -23.07
C ALA A 159 0.96 15.05 -23.49
N HIS A 160 0.61 15.43 -24.72
CA HIS A 160 0.86 16.77 -25.24
C HIS A 160 0.12 17.84 -24.42
N ARG A 161 -1.16 17.64 -24.08
CA ARG A 161 -1.91 18.58 -23.23
C ARG A 161 -1.34 18.67 -21.82
N ALA A 162 -0.91 17.55 -21.24
CA ALA A 162 -0.31 17.53 -19.91
C ALA A 162 1.04 18.28 -19.88
N TRP A 163 1.92 18.05 -20.86
CA TRP A 163 3.16 18.83 -20.98
C TRP A 163 2.89 20.31 -21.22
N SER A 164 1.92 20.64 -22.08
CA SER A 164 1.50 22.04 -22.30
C SER A 164 1.00 22.71 -21.02
N ALA A 165 0.29 21.98 -20.16
CA ALA A 165 -0.13 22.50 -18.86
C ALA A 165 1.06 22.77 -17.93
N LEU A 166 2.10 21.94 -17.99
CA LEU A 166 3.33 22.18 -17.23
C LEU A 166 4.14 23.35 -17.81
N GLU A 167 4.27 23.47 -19.13
CA GLU A 167 4.91 24.64 -19.79
C GLU A 167 4.28 25.95 -19.31
N LYS A 168 2.94 26.02 -19.21
CA LYS A 168 2.24 27.20 -18.69
C LYS A 168 2.61 27.53 -17.24
N LYS A 169 2.86 26.50 -16.42
CA LYS A 169 3.19 26.66 -15.00
C LYS A 169 4.66 27.05 -14.80
N THR A 170 5.57 26.55 -15.64
CA THR A 170 7.03 26.70 -15.45
C THR A 170 7.65 27.76 -16.36
N GLY A 171 7.02 28.09 -17.48
CA GLY A 171 7.59 28.92 -18.54
C GLY A 171 8.63 28.19 -19.43
N LEU A 172 8.81 26.88 -19.24
CA LEU A 172 9.73 26.06 -20.04
C LEU A 172 9.04 25.56 -21.32
N SER A 173 9.83 25.16 -22.33
CA SER A 173 9.34 24.39 -23.47
C SER A 173 9.60 22.91 -23.23
N LEU A 174 8.53 22.12 -23.17
CA LEU A 174 8.50 20.72 -22.70
C LEU A 174 7.66 19.80 -23.59
N THR A 175 6.82 20.34 -24.49
CA THR A 175 5.96 19.54 -25.36
C THR A 175 6.73 18.68 -26.37
N HIS A 176 8.01 19.01 -26.64
CA HIS A 176 8.91 18.18 -27.46
C HIS A 176 9.06 16.76 -26.89
N LEU A 177 8.93 16.58 -25.57
CA LEU A 177 9.09 15.29 -24.89
C LEU A 177 8.05 14.24 -25.31
N ALA A 178 6.91 14.65 -25.85
CA ALA A 178 5.86 13.76 -26.36
C ALA A 178 5.55 13.96 -27.85
N ALA A 179 6.17 14.94 -28.52
CA ALA A 179 5.79 15.38 -29.86
C ALA A 179 5.85 14.24 -30.91
N ALA A 180 6.92 13.43 -30.89
CA ALA A 180 7.11 12.33 -31.83
C ALA A 180 6.04 11.23 -31.72
N ARG A 181 5.35 11.14 -30.58
CA ARG A 181 4.35 10.10 -30.28
C ARG A 181 2.95 10.68 -30.04
N ARG A 182 2.69 11.93 -30.44
CA ARG A 182 1.42 12.62 -30.21
C ARG A 182 0.21 11.86 -30.79
N GLY A 183 0.37 11.25 -31.96
CA GLY A 183 -0.70 10.48 -32.62
C GLY A 183 -0.96 9.10 -32.00
N GLU A 184 -0.14 8.67 -31.04
CA GLU A 184 -0.24 7.31 -30.49
C GLU A 184 -1.36 7.19 -29.46
N LYS A 185 -2.11 6.07 -29.55
CA LYS A 185 -3.10 5.68 -28.56
C LYS A 185 -2.99 4.18 -28.31
N ILE A 186 -2.51 3.82 -27.13
CA ILE A 186 -2.37 2.44 -26.71
C ILE A 186 -3.77 1.88 -26.37
N ARG A 187 -4.10 0.70 -26.91
CA ARG A 187 -5.38 0.02 -26.66
C ARG A 187 -5.20 -1.31 -25.97
N PHE A 188 -6.22 -1.75 -25.24
CA PHE A 188 -6.17 -3.00 -24.51
C PHE A 188 -5.94 -4.19 -25.45
N HIS A 189 -6.59 -4.18 -26.62
CA HIS A 189 -6.40 -5.21 -27.63
C HIS A 189 -4.98 -5.27 -28.19
N ASP A 190 -4.30 -4.14 -28.30
CA ASP A 190 -2.90 -4.09 -28.76
C ASP A 190 -1.96 -4.67 -27.71
N LEU A 191 -2.21 -4.39 -26.42
CA LEU A 191 -1.41 -4.92 -25.30
C LEU A 191 -1.48 -6.45 -25.20
N ILE A 192 -2.62 -7.05 -25.56
CA ILE A 192 -2.78 -8.50 -25.60
C ILE A 192 -1.91 -9.13 -26.69
N ARG A 193 -1.70 -8.42 -27.80
CA ARG A 193 -0.85 -8.90 -28.90
C ARG A 193 0.62 -8.77 -28.54
N GLN A 194 1.01 -7.63 -27.98
CA GLN A 194 2.37 -7.38 -27.55
C GLN A 194 2.39 -6.18 -26.59
N PRO A 195 3.13 -6.26 -25.47
CA PRO A 195 3.33 -5.13 -24.58
C PRO A 195 3.81 -3.88 -25.34
N ARG A 196 3.32 -2.71 -24.95
CA ARG A 196 3.69 -1.42 -25.56
C ARG A 196 4.49 -0.61 -24.55
N LYS A 197 5.53 0.07 -25.04
CA LYS A 197 6.27 1.07 -24.27
C LYS A 197 5.38 2.31 -24.11
N ILE A 198 5.28 2.83 -22.89
CA ILE A 198 4.50 4.02 -22.60
C ILE A 198 5.15 5.30 -23.16
N ILE A 199 4.41 6.40 -23.12
CA ILE A 199 4.81 7.73 -23.61
C ILE A 199 5.39 8.54 -22.45
N THR A 200 6.41 9.35 -22.74
CA THR A 200 6.97 10.32 -21.78
C THR A 200 5.88 11.26 -21.27
N SER A 201 5.71 11.32 -19.95
CA SER A 201 4.62 12.04 -19.29
C SER A 201 5.14 12.92 -18.14
N PRO A 202 4.54 14.11 -17.90
CA PRO A 202 4.91 14.98 -16.79
C PRO A 202 4.55 14.40 -15.42
N THR A 203 3.81 13.28 -15.38
CA THR A 203 3.61 12.50 -14.15
C THR A 203 4.95 11.96 -13.63
N TRP A 204 5.94 11.75 -14.50
CA TRP A 204 7.21 11.11 -14.17
C TRP A 204 8.39 12.06 -14.39
N SER A 205 9.58 11.65 -13.97
CA SER A 205 10.79 12.49 -14.07
C SER A 205 11.89 11.89 -14.94
N GLY A 206 11.63 10.73 -15.56
CA GLY A 206 12.44 10.20 -16.65
C GLY A 206 11.76 10.40 -18.01
N ILE A 207 12.45 9.99 -19.07
CA ILE A 207 11.92 10.01 -20.43
C ILE A 207 11.86 8.60 -21.01
N GLU A 208 10.85 8.36 -21.85
CA GLU A 208 10.67 7.12 -22.59
C GLU A 208 11.31 7.28 -23.98
N SER A 209 12.62 6.99 -24.06
CA SER A 209 13.43 7.19 -25.26
C SER A 209 13.99 5.87 -25.80
N GLU A 210 14.17 5.78 -27.11
CA GLU A 210 14.87 4.65 -27.75
C GLU A 210 16.40 4.75 -27.62
N GLU A 211 16.92 5.91 -27.21
CA GLU A 211 18.36 6.20 -27.12
C GLU A 211 18.87 6.23 -25.68
N VAL A 212 18.01 6.57 -24.71
CA VAL A 212 18.35 6.61 -23.29
C VAL A 212 17.31 5.90 -22.45
N SER A 213 17.78 5.06 -21.52
CA SER A 213 16.90 4.39 -20.57
C SER A 213 16.25 5.39 -19.61
N TYR A 214 15.05 5.08 -19.16
CA TYR A 214 14.37 5.88 -18.14
C TYR A 214 15.25 6.02 -16.88
N ALA A 215 15.47 7.27 -16.45
CA ALA A 215 16.16 7.60 -15.20
C ALA A 215 15.36 8.66 -14.44
N ALA A 216 15.02 8.39 -13.17
CA ALA A 216 14.31 9.36 -12.34
C ALA A 216 15.17 10.62 -12.12
N GLY A 217 14.54 11.79 -12.16
CA GLY A 217 15.22 13.08 -12.08
C GLY A 217 15.83 13.58 -13.39
N TYR A 218 15.76 12.81 -14.49
CA TYR A 218 16.27 13.21 -15.79
C TYR A 218 15.69 14.56 -16.24
N THR A 219 14.36 14.72 -16.22
CA THR A 219 13.71 15.97 -16.65
C THR A 219 14.01 17.12 -15.68
N ASN A 220 14.24 16.84 -14.39
CA ASN A 220 14.67 17.87 -13.46
C ASN A 220 16.06 18.43 -13.81
N ILE A 221 16.97 17.55 -14.23
CA ILE A 221 18.37 17.89 -14.54
C ILE A 221 18.50 18.49 -15.94
N HIS A 222 17.86 17.89 -16.95
CA HIS A 222 18.08 18.23 -18.36
C HIS A 222 17.05 19.23 -18.89
N GLU A 223 15.82 19.21 -18.38
CA GLU A 223 14.74 20.13 -18.80
C GLU A 223 14.56 21.28 -17.80
N GLY A 224 15.28 21.28 -16.68
CA GLY A 224 15.22 22.34 -15.67
C GLY A 224 13.91 22.38 -14.86
N ILE A 225 13.11 21.31 -14.90
CA ILE A 225 11.87 21.22 -14.10
C ILE A 225 12.23 21.19 -12.61
N PRO A 226 11.69 22.09 -11.76
CA PRO A 226 12.00 22.07 -10.34
C PRO A 226 11.60 20.77 -9.66
N PHE A 227 12.39 20.32 -8.69
CA PHE A 227 11.88 19.37 -7.70
C PHE A 227 10.78 20.06 -6.90
N ARG A 228 9.72 19.34 -6.56
CA ARG A 228 8.58 19.88 -5.80
C ARG A 228 8.90 19.93 -4.31
N THR A 229 9.94 20.68 -4.00
CA THR A 229 10.48 20.96 -2.67
C THR A 229 10.45 22.45 -2.42
N LEU A 230 10.56 22.85 -1.16
CA LEU A 230 10.63 24.25 -0.73
C LEU A 230 11.66 25.07 -1.54
N THR A 231 12.78 24.46 -1.88
CA THR A 231 13.90 25.12 -2.60
C THR A 231 13.84 24.95 -4.12
N GLY A 232 12.89 24.17 -4.65
CA GLY A 232 12.85 23.78 -6.06
C GLY A 232 13.96 22.78 -6.48
N ARG A 233 14.77 22.31 -5.53
CA ARG A 233 15.98 21.50 -5.74
C ARG A 233 15.99 20.27 -4.83
N ALA A 234 16.93 19.35 -5.09
CA ALA A 234 17.24 18.29 -4.12
C ALA A 234 17.57 18.93 -2.75
N SER A 235 16.74 18.64 -1.75
CA SER A 235 16.79 19.31 -0.45
C SER A 235 17.56 18.46 0.55
N PHE A 236 18.75 18.92 0.92
CA PHE A 236 19.63 18.27 1.90
C PHE A 236 19.50 18.85 3.31
N TYR A 237 18.86 20.01 3.43
CA TYR A 237 18.49 20.64 4.69
C TYR A 237 16.97 20.71 4.79
N LEU A 238 16.42 20.25 5.91
CA LEU A 238 14.99 20.25 6.19
C LEU A 238 14.71 21.16 7.39
N ASP A 239 14.18 22.34 7.11
CA ASP A 239 14.06 23.45 8.06
C ASP A 239 12.72 23.55 8.79
N HIS A 240 11.82 22.59 8.56
CA HIS A 240 10.58 22.49 9.31
C HIS A 240 10.88 22.31 10.82
N GLU A 241 10.15 23.00 11.70
CA GLU A 241 10.37 23.01 13.16
C GLU A 241 10.55 21.59 13.73
N TRP A 242 9.64 20.66 13.42
CA TRP A 242 9.77 19.27 13.87
C TRP A 242 11.00 18.56 13.31
N MET A 243 11.44 18.84 12.08
CA MET A 243 12.68 18.24 11.57
C MET A 243 13.88 18.74 12.37
N LEU A 244 13.91 20.02 12.74
CA LEU A 244 14.97 20.60 13.56
C LEU A 244 14.94 20.05 14.99
N ASP A 245 13.79 20.05 15.65
CA ASP A 245 13.63 19.62 17.04
C ASP A 245 13.87 18.12 17.23
N PHE A 246 13.47 17.30 16.26
CA PHE A 246 13.80 15.87 16.26
C PHE A 246 15.23 15.60 15.81
N GLY A 247 16.03 16.62 15.45
CA GLY A 247 17.45 16.51 15.07
C GLY A 247 17.69 15.92 13.67
N GLU A 248 16.74 16.06 12.75
CA GLU A 248 16.75 15.53 11.38
C GLU A 248 16.80 16.64 10.31
N GLY A 249 17.21 17.86 10.70
CA GLY A 249 17.45 18.94 9.75
C GLY A 249 18.54 18.61 8.74
N PHE A 250 19.53 17.80 9.13
CA PHE A 250 20.50 17.17 8.24
C PHE A 250 20.50 15.65 8.42
N CYS A 251 21.07 14.94 7.45
CA CYS A 251 21.30 13.50 7.57
C CYS A 251 22.38 13.23 8.63
N LEU A 252 22.04 12.40 9.62
CA LEU A 252 22.93 11.99 10.70
C LEU A 252 22.80 10.47 10.93
N TYR A 253 23.85 9.85 11.47
CA TYR A 253 23.75 8.48 11.97
C TYR A 253 22.74 8.42 13.13
N ARG A 254 21.82 7.47 13.07
CA ARG A 254 20.93 7.11 14.18
C ARG A 254 21.03 5.61 14.43
N PRO A 255 21.33 5.18 15.66
CA PRO A 255 21.37 3.77 15.97
C PRO A 255 19.95 3.17 15.89
N PRO A 256 19.83 1.85 15.76
CA PRO A 256 18.56 1.16 15.89
C PRO A 256 17.88 1.49 17.22
N LEU A 257 16.55 1.55 17.23
CA LEU A 257 15.80 1.84 18.45
C LEU A 257 15.85 0.64 19.39
N ASP A 258 15.93 0.92 20.69
CA ASP A 258 15.54 -0.04 21.72
C ASP A 258 14.04 0.09 21.95
N LEU A 259 13.28 -0.87 21.41
CA LEU A 259 11.82 -0.90 21.50
C LEU A 259 11.31 -1.43 22.84
N ARG A 260 12.21 -1.87 23.75
CA ARG A 260 11.87 -2.36 25.09
C ARG A 260 10.85 -3.50 25.09
N GLU A 261 10.86 -4.32 24.03
CA GLU A 261 9.81 -5.33 23.79
C GLU A 261 9.88 -6.54 24.75
N LEU A 262 10.95 -6.62 25.55
CA LEU A 262 11.10 -7.60 26.62
C LEU A 262 10.85 -7.01 28.02
N GLU A 263 10.65 -5.69 28.15
CA GLU A 263 10.32 -5.08 29.44
C GLU A 263 8.95 -5.57 29.91
N GLY A 264 8.89 -6.11 31.14
CA GLY A 264 7.67 -6.69 31.70
C GLY A 264 7.31 -8.07 31.16
N ALA A 265 8.19 -8.72 30.37
CA ALA A 265 7.99 -10.11 29.98
C ALA A 265 7.94 -11.04 31.22
N PRO A 266 7.01 -12.00 31.28
CA PRO A 266 6.96 -12.98 32.36
C PRO A 266 8.28 -13.77 32.48
N SER A 267 8.68 -14.14 33.70
CA SER A 267 9.89 -14.95 33.93
C SER A 267 9.92 -16.25 33.13
N SER A 268 8.74 -16.84 32.89
CA SER A 268 8.53 -18.07 32.12
C SER A 268 8.99 -17.97 30.66
N PHE A 269 9.20 -16.76 30.13
CA PHE A 269 9.75 -16.56 28.79
C PHE A 269 11.24 -16.92 28.78
N THR A 270 11.94 -16.64 29.88
CA THR A 270 13.40 -16.75 30.04
C THR A 270 13.86 -17.94 30.89
N GLU A 271 12.95 -18.70 31.52
CA GLU A 271 13.26 -19.85 32.38
C GLU A 271 13.99 -21.00 31.65
N ARG A 272 13.75 -21.15 30.34
CA ARG A 272 14.42 -22.14 29.50
C ARG A 272 15.64 -21.53 28.80
N PRO A 273 16.65 -22.33 28.40
CA PRO A 273 17.73 -21.85 27.54
C PRO A 273 17.17 -21.14 26.30
N HIS A 274 17.59 -19.90 26.10
CA HIS A 274 17.03 -19.02 25.08
C HIS A 274 18.07 -18.02 24.57
N LEU A 275 17.80 -17.45 23.40
CA LEU A 275 18.57 -16.40 22.77
C LEU A 275 17.75 -15.12 22.75
N VAL A 276 18.40 -13.96 22.92
CA VAL A 276 17.79 -12.66 22.63
C VAL A 276 18.40 -12.16 21.33
N LEU A 277 17.59 -12.09 20.29
CA LEU A 277 18.05 -11.84 18.92
C LEU A 277 17.28 -10.68 18.29
N ARG A 278 17.98 -9.93 17.44
CA ARG A 278 17.36 -8.95 16.56
C ARG A 278 16.51 -9.66 15.51
N TRP A 279 15.25 -9.28 15.39
CA TRP A 279 14.28 -9.88 14.47
C TRP A 279 14.26 -9.12 13.15
N ILE A 280 14.71 -9.78 12.07
CA ILE A 280 14.67 -9.19 10.72
C ILE A 280 13.81 -10.03 9.79
N THR A 281 13.08 -9.34 8.91
CA THR A 281 12.09 -9.98 8.04
C THR A 281 12.27 -9.53 6.58
N PRO A 282 13.41 -9.88 5.94
CA PRO A 282 13.60 -9.65 4.51
C PRO A 282 12.61 -10.47 3.68
N HIS A 283 12.41 -10.14 2.42
CA HIS A 283 11.44 -10.85 1.59
C HIS A 283 11.89 -12.27 1.21
N SER A 284 10.93 -13.18 1.14
CA SER A 284 11.16 -14.59 0.86
C SER A 284 11.65 -14.84 -0.56
N LYS A 285 12.44 -15.91 -0.73
CA LYS A 285 12.76 -16.49 -2.03
C LYS A 285 11.62 -17.37 -2.57
N TRP A 286 10.78 -17.90 -1.68
CA TRP A 286 9.81 -18.97 -1.96
C TRP A 286 8.36 -18.47 -1.95
N GLY A 287 8.17 -17.18 -2.19
CA GLY A 287 6.85 -16.54 -2.21
C GLY A 287 6.98 -15.04 -2.40
N ILE A 288 5.89 -14.42 -2.84
CA ILE A 288 5.76 -12.97 -2.92
C ILE A 288 4.80 -12.55 -1.81
N HIS A 289 5.38 -12.10 -0.69
CA HIS A 289 4.66 -12.00 0.57
C HIS A 289 4.05 -13.36 0.97
N SER A 290 2.78 -13.41 1.33
CA SER A 290 2.06 -14.65 1.62
C SER A 290 1.58 -15.37 0.37
N THR A 291 1.46 -14.68 -0.76
CA THR A 291 1.12 -15.31 -2.04
C THR A 291 2.21 -16.30 -2.44
N PHE A 292 1.78 -17.51 -2.80
CA PHE A 292 2.60 -18.69 -3.08
C PHE A 292 3.26 -19.36 -1.88
N ASN A 293 3.13 -18.85 -0.65
CA ASN A 293 3.72 -19.50 0.52
C ASN A 293 3.03 -20.84 0.85
N ASP A 294 1.74 -20.93 0.55
CA ASP A 294 0.91 -22.14 0.62
C ASP A 294 0.95 -22.98 -0.67
N ASN A 295 1.68 -22.54 -1.70
CA ASN A 295 1.80 -23.29 -2.93
C ASN A 295 2.68 -24.53 -2.71
N LEU A 296 2.14 -25.71 -2.99
CA LEU A 296 2.82 -26.99 -2.79
C LEU A 296 4.20 -27.06 -3.46
N ARG A 297 4.39 -26.44 -4.63
CA ARG A 297 5.70 -26.42 -5.29
C ARG A 297 6.72 -25.59 -4.49
N MET A 298 6.31 -24.41 -4.00
CA MET A 298 7.20 -23.57 -3.19
C MET A 298 7.54 -24.23 -1.86
N LEU A 299 6.56 -24.87 -1.23
CA LEU A 299 6.75 -25.65 -0.02
C LEU A 299 7.77 -26.79 -0.21
N ASN A 300 7.67 -27.53 -1.32
CA ASN A 300 8.59 -28.64 -1.64
C ASN A 300 9.99 -28.20 -2.05
N LEU A 301 10.16 -27.00 -2.62
CA LEU A 301 11.48 -26.47 -2.97
C LEU A 301 12.31 -26.07 -1.75
N PHE A 302 11.68 -25.96 -0.58
CA PHE A 302 12.38 -25.68 0.66
C PHE A 302 11.76 -26.44 1.85
N ARG A 303 11.64 -25.79 3.00
CA ARG A 303 11.35 -26.42 4.28
C ARG A 303 9.86 -26.62 4.54
N GLY A 304 8.96 -26.64 3.55
CA GLY A 304 7.57 -27.11 3.73
C GLY A 304 6.74 -26.47 4.84
N GLY A 305 6.95 -25.20 5.16
CA GLY A 305 6.23 -24.46 6.21
C GLY A 305 7.06 -23.33 6.81
N PRO A 306 6.58 -22.67 7.88
CA PRO A 306 7.30 -21.57 8.52
C PRO A 306 8.66 -21.96 9.10
N TYR A 307 9.66 -21.12 8.85
CA TYR A 307 11.02 -21.29 9.32
C TYR A 307 11.68 -19.97 9.75
N VAL A 308 12.66 -20.07 10.66
CA VAL A 308 13.49 -18.96 11.16
C VAL A 308 14.97 -19.32 11.02
N TRP A 309 15.73 -18.45 10.37
CA TRP A 309 17.17 -18.61 10.20
C TRP A 309 17.93 -18.04 11.40
N ILE A 310 18.88 -18.81 11.92
CA ILE A 310 19.74 -18.43 13.05
C ILE A 310 21.20 -18.86 12.80
N ALA A 311 22.14 -18.15 13.42
CA ALA A 311 23.56 -18.45 13.31
C ALA A 311 23.91 -19.80 13.99
N GLU A 312 24.84 -20.56 13.41
CA GLU A 312 25.36 -21.81 14.00
C GLU A 312 25.87 -21.61 15.43
N ALA A 313 26.65 -20.56 15.66
CA ALA A 313 27.23 -20.25 16.97
C ALA A 313 26.19 -19.87 18.02
N ASP A 314 25.06 -19.27 17.63
CA ASP A 314 24.00 -18.91 18.58
C ASP A 314 23.09 -20.12 18.86
N ALA A 315 22.73 -20.88 17.82
CA ALA A 315 21.98 -22.11 17.97
C ALA A 315 22.67 -23.11 18.92
N ALA A 316 24.00 -23.25 18.82
CA ALA A 316 24.80 -24.12 19.68
C ALA A 316 24.78 -23.74 21.17
N GLN A 317 24.67 -22.44 21.50
CA GLN A 317 24.65 -21.97 22.90
C GLN A 317 23.43 -22.48 23.69
N VAL A 318 22.32 -22.75 22.99
CA VAL A 318 21.04 -23.17 23.61
C VAL A 318 20.55 -24.52 23.10
N GLY A 319 21.40 -25.25 22.36
CA GLY A 319 21.09 -26.60 21.88
C GLY A 319 20.00 -26.68 20.81
N ILE A 320 19.80 -25.63 20.01
CA ILE A 320 18.95 -25.67 18.82
C ILE A 320 19.73 -26.35 17.68
N ARG A 321 19.16 -27.39 17.09
CA ARG A 321 19.67 -28.08 15.90
C ARG A 321 18.90 -27.62 14.67
N ASP A 322 19.49 -27.85 13.49
CA ASP A 322 18.80 -27.60 12.24
C ASP A 322 17.47 -28.37 12.20
N ASN A 323 16.43 -27.69 11.76
CA ASN A 323 15.06 -28.20 11.65
C ASN A 323 14.30 -28.44 12.97
N ASP A 324 14.89 -28.17 14.15
CA ASP A 324 14.16 -28.21 15.42
C ASP A 324 13.00 -27.21 15.42
N TRP A 325 11.93 -27.51 16.16
CA TRP A 325 10.90 -26.53 16.47
C TRP A 325 11.42 -25.44 17.39
N VAL A 326 11.14 -24.20 17.04
CA VAL A 326 11.47 -23.01 17.83
C VAL A 326 10.26 -22.13 17.99
N GLU A 327 10.21 -21.47 19.15
CA GLU A 327 9.27 -20.41 19.45
C GLU A 327 10.06 -19.09 19.49
N ALA A 328 9.64 -18.13 18.66
CA ALA A 328 10.12 -16.76 18.73
C ALA A 328 9.02 -15.89 19.36
N LEU A 329 9.35 -15.14 20.40
CA LEU A 329 8.37 -14.40 21.20
C LEU A 329 8.92 -13.13 21.83
N ASN A 330 8.02 -12.20 22.13
CA ASN A 330 8.25 -11.04 23.00
C ASN A 330 6.93 -10.66 23.67
N THR A 331 6.84 -9.50 24.32
CA THR A 331 5.60 -9.06 25.00
C THR A 331 4.41 -8.82 24.06
N HIS A 332 4.61 -8.75 22.74
CA HIS A 332 3.54 -8.56 21.76
C HIS A 332 2.86 -9.88 21.37
N GLY A 333 3.61 -10.98 21.36
CA GLY A 333 3.09 -12.28 20.99
C GLY A 333 4.18 -13.31 20.71
N ALA A 334 3.79 -14.39 20.02
CA ALA A 334 4.68 -15.51 19.72
C ALA A 334 4.39 -16.11 18.33
N THR A 335 5.43 -16.64 17.70
CA THR A 335 5.36 -17.40 16.45
C THR A 335 6.09 -18.73 16.59
N MET A 336 5.55 -19.77 15.96
CA MET A 336 6.14 -21.10 15.90
C MET A 336 6.70 -21.35 14.50
N ALA A 337 7.89 -21.93 14.43
CA ALA A 337 8.58 -22.22 13.17
C ALA A 337 9.65 -23.29 13.37
N ARG A 338 10.21 -23.82 12.28
CA ARG A 338 11.43 -24.64 12.34
C ARG A 338 12.70 -23.81 12.16
N ALA A 339 13.76 -24.17 12.87
CA ALA A 339 15.05 -23.52 12.74
C ALA A 339 15.73 -23.89 11.40
N VAL A 340 16.35 -22.90 10.77
CA VAL A 340 17.36 -23.10 9.73
C VAL A 340 18.68 -22.60 10.29
N VAL A 341 19.55 -23.53 10.64
CA VAL A 341 20.86 -23.20 11.23
C VAL A 341 21.87 -23.03 10.10
N SER A 342 22.54 -21.87 10.04
CA SER A 342 23.44 -21.58 8.91
C SER A 342 24.56 -20.60 9.25
N GLN A 343 25.79 -20.94 8.83
CA GLN A 343 26.99 -20.10 8.93
C GLN A 343 26.82 -18.70 8.32
N ARG A 344 25.98 -18.53 7.30
CA ARG A 344 25.81 -17.22 6.62
C ARG A 344 25.08 -16.19 7.48
N ILE A 345 24.40 -16.62 8.53
CA ILE A 345 23.64 -15.74 9.41
C ILE A 345 24.63 -15.19 10.46
N PRO A 346 24.77 -13.86 10.57
CA PRO A 346 25.60 -13.28 11.62
C PRO A 346 24.99 -13.53 12.99
N ARG A 347 25.84 -13.58 14.03
CA ARG A 347 25.39 -13.71 15.42
C ARG A 347 24.51 -12.55 15.84
N GLY A 348 23.59 -12.80 16.77
CA GLY A 348 22.67 -11.80 17.33
C GLY A 348 21.44 -11.51 16.48
N VAL A 349 21.20 -12.29 15.41
CA VAL A 349 20.09 -12.07 14.47
C VAL A 349 19.26 -13.34 14.30
N ALA A 350 17.94 -13.18 14.35
CA ALA A 350 16.95 -14.14 13.89
C ALA A 350 16.27 -13.60 12.64
N MET A 351 16.31 -14.37 11.55
CA MET A 351 15.75 -13.95 10.27
C MET A 351 14.60 -14.86 9.84
N MET A 352 13.38 -14.33 9.87
CA MET A 352 12.20 -14.99 9.31
C MET A 352 11.83 -14.31 8.01
N TYR A 353 11.98 -14.99 6.87
CA TYR A 353 11.58 -14.42 5.59
C TYR A 353 10.10 -14.00 5.62
N HIS A 354 9.82 -12.84 5.02
CA HIS A 354 8.57 -12.11 5.16
C HIS A 354 7.37 -12.90 4.64
N ALA A 355 6.29 -12.81 5.42
CA ALA A 355 4.93 -13.29 5.20
C ALA A 355 4.81 -14.81 4.97
N GLN A 356 5.45 -15.60 5.83
CA GLN A 356 5.10 -17.00 6.03
C GLN A 356 3.85 -17.06 6.91
N GLU A 357 2.70 -17.40 6.33
CA GLU A 357 1.40 -17.39 7.01
C GLU A 357 1.19 -18.61 7.91
N LYS A 358 0.24 -18.48 8.84
CA LYS A 358 -0.08 -19.52 9.83
C LYS A 358 -1.10 -20.58 9.36
N THR A 359 -1.19 -20.80 8.04
CA THR A 359 -2.15 -21.74 7.42
C THR A 359 -1.58 -23.13 7.18
N ILE A 360 -0.25 -23.26 7.03
CA ILE A 360 0.41 -24.52 6.70
C ILE A 360 1.49 -24.84 7.74
N ASN A 361 1.46 -26.04 8.31
CA ASN A 361 2.54 -26.59 9.15
C ASN A 361 2.93 -25.70 10.35
N VAL A 362 1.92 -25.23 11.10
CA VAL A 362 2.13 -24.37 12.27
C VAL A 362 1.52 -25.05 13.49
N PRO A 363 2.29 -25.52 14.49
CA PRO A 363 1.76 -26.07 15.72
C PRO A 363 1.27 -24.96 16.68
N GLY A 364 0.71 -25.35 17.82
CA GLY A 364 0.40 -24.45 18.91
C GLY A 364 1.65 -23.85 19.55
N SER A 365 1.56 -22.61 20.02
CA SER A 365 2.58 -21.96 20.85
C SER A 365 2.40 -22.40 22.31
N PRO A 366 3.43 -22.96 22.97
CA PRO A 366 3.37 -23.28 24.39
C PRO A 366 3.12 -22.06 25.28
N THR A 367 3.54 -20.87 24.83
CA THR A 367 3.38 -19.61 25.57
C THR A 367 1.95 -19.10 25.52
N THR A 368 1.37 -18.99 24.32
CA THR A 368 0.03 -18.39 24.16
C THR A 368 -1.08 -19.41 24.29
N ARG A 369 -0.77 -20.72 24.19
CA ARG A 369 -1.72 -21.84 24.12
C ARG A 369 -2.72 -21.71 22.96
N GLN A 370 -2.34 -20.96 21.94
CA GLN A 370 -3.09 -20.80 20.69
C GLN A 370 -2.24 -21.31 19.53
N ARG A 371 -2.83 -21.39 18.32
CA ARG A 371 -2.06 -21.62 17.10
C ARG A 371 -0.90 -20.63 17.04
N GLY A 372 0.30 -21.11 16.73
CA GLY A 372 1.47 -20.26 16.55
C GLY A 372 1.17 -19.08 15.63
N GLY A 373 1.67 -17.91 16.00
CA GLY A 373 1.48 -16.69 15.23
C GLY A 373 2.28 -16.68 13.93
N ILE A 374 2.47 -15.47 13.41
CA ILE A 374 3.29 -15.18 12.24
C ILE A 374 4.41 -14.22 12.63
N LEU A 375 5.28 -13.85 11.68
CA LEU A 375 6.38 -12.92 11.96
C LEU A 375 5.93 -11.57 12.54
N ASN A 376 4.71 -11.11 12.22
CA ASN A 376 4.16 -9.85 12.72
C ASN A 376 3.49 -10.01 14.09
N SER A 377 3.35 -11.23 14.61
CA SER A 377 2.85 -11.45 15.98
C SER A 377 3.81 -10.95 17.05
N VAL A 378 5.08 -10.73 16.69
CA VAL A 378 6.12 -10.17 17.57
C VAL A 378 6.46 -8.73 17.22
N THR A 379 5.75 -8.08 16.30
CA THR A 379 6.02 -6.69 15.91
C THR A 379 4.88 -5.78 16.36
N ARG A 380 5.17 -4.49 16.50
CA ARG A 380 4.16 -3.45 16.78
C ARG A 380 4.45 -2.22 15.93
N ILE A 381 3.39 -1.50 15.57
CA ILE A 381 3.52 -0.19 14.92
C ILE A 381 4.08 0.81 15.94
N VAL A 382 5.22 1.40 15.59
CA VAL A 382 5.78 2.57 16.28
C VAL A 382 5.89 3.69 15.26
N VAL A 383 5.15 4.76 15.49
CA VAL A 383 5.10 5.89 14.57
C VAL A 383 6.23 6.88 14.88
N LYS A 384 6.84 7.42 13.83
CA LYS A 384 7.88 8.45 13.92
C LYS A 384 7.27 9.83 13.67
N PRO A 385 7.36 10.78 14.62
CA PRO A 385 6.73 12.10 14.49
C PRO A 385 7.11 12.86 13.22
N THR A 386 8.37 12.75 12.75
CA THR A 386 8.81 13.43 11.53
C THR A 386 8.02 12.99 10.28
N HIS A 387 7.40 11.81 10.29
CA HIS A 387 6.54 11.35 9.18
C HIS A 387 5.08 11.84 9.27
N MET A 388 4.74 12.65 10.26
CA MET A 388 3.40 13.24 10.45
C MET A 388 3.35 14.72 10.05
N ILE A 389 4.47 15.30 9.62
CA ILE A 389 4.54 16.68 9.15
C ILE A 389 3.59 16.84 7.94
N GLY A 390 2.90 17.98 7.87
CA GLY A 390 1.97 18.29 6.79
C GLY A 390 1.87 19.79 6.54
N GLY A 391 1.44 20.18 5.34
CA GLY A 391 1.24 21.58 4.98
C GLY A 391 2.53 22.38 4.87
N TYR A 392 3.64 21.73 4.49
CA TYR A 392 4.95 22.34 4.34
C TYR A 392 5.66 21.86 3.06
N ALA A 393 5.24 22.36 1.90
CA ALA A 393 5.80 22.03 0.60
C ALA A 393 5.91 20.50 0.39
N GLN A 394 7.13 19.95 0.23
CA GLN A 394 7.37 18.50 0.09
C GLN A 394 6.99 17.68 1.33
N LEU A 395 6.85 18.30 2.49
CA LEU A 395 6.36 17.65 3.71
C LEU A 395 4.85 17.94 3.85
N SER A 396 4.09 17.56 2.83
CA SER A 396 2.63 17.65 2.79
C SER A 396 2.03 16.30 2.42
N TRP A 397 0.79 16.05 2.83
CA TRP A 397 0.18 14.74 2.63
C TRP A 397 -0.28 14.57 1.18
N LEU A 398 -0.12 13.39 0.63
CA LEU A 398 -0.86 12.91 -0.54
C LEU A 398 -0.96 11.39 -0.38
N MET A 399 -2.00 10.76 -0.91
CA MET A 399 -2.18 9.32 -0.79
C MET A 399 -0.92 8.58 -1.25
N ASN A 400 -0.35 7.76 -0.35
CA ASN A 400 0.91 7.02 -0.54
C ASN A 400 2.18 7.86 -0.82
N TYR A 401 2.13 9.18 -0.68
CA TYR A 401 3.30 10.07 -0.81
C TYR A 401 3.99 10.31 0.54
N TYR A 402 3.22 10.62 1.58
CA TYR A 402 3.75 10.95 2.90
C TYR A 402 2.84 10.45 4.03
N GLY A 403 3.45 10.04 5.14
CA GLY A 403 2.76 9.52 6.31
C GLY A 403 3.63 8.55 7.12
N PRO A 404 3.19 8.17 8.34
CA PRO A 404 3.89 7.17 9.15
C PRO A 404 4.10 5.85 8.39
N VAL A 405 5.23 5.19 8.67
CA VAL A 405 5.62 3.93 8.01
C VAL A 405 5.60 2.78 9.02
N GLY A 406 5.30 1.56 8.55
CA GLY A 406 5.35 0.35 9.37
C GLY A 406 6.77 -0.20 9.57
N SER A 407 7.67 0.59 10.17
CA SER A 407 9.03 0.13 10.49
C SER A 407 9.01 -1.00 11.52
N GLN A 408 9.86 -2.02 11.32
CA GLN A 408 9.83 -3.25 12.13
C GLN A 408 11.18 -3.94 12.33
N ARG A 409 12.26 -3.44 11.72
CA ARG A 409 13.58 -4.10 11.77
C ARG A 409 14.33 -3.85 13.07
N ASP A 410 13.73 -3.07 13.97
CA ASP A 410 14.25 -2.77 15.31
C ASP A 410 13.79 -3.79 16.36
N THR A 411 12.79 -4.60 16.01
CA THR A 411 12.16 -5.62 16.85
C THR A 411 13.18 -6.61 17.43
N THR A 412 13.06 -6.93 18.71
CA THR A 412 13.85 -7.92 19.42
C THR A 412 12.96 -9.04 19.94
N VAL A 413 13.44 -10.28 19.81
CA VAL A 413 12.70 -11.46 20.24
C VAL A 413 13.57 -12.38 21.09
N ILE A 414 12.92 -13.10 21.98
CA ILE A 414 13.44 -14.33 22.55
C ILE A 414 13.23 -15.44 21.52
N VAL A 415 14.26 -16.26 21.28
CA VAL A 415 14.15 -17.51 20.50
C VAL A 415 14.56 -18.68 21.37
N ARG A 416 13.69 -19.68 21.48
CA ARG A 416 13.96 -20.89 22.28
C ARG A 416 13.50 -22.16 21.57
N LYS A 417 14.16 -23.27 21.87
CA LYS A 417 13.75 -24.59 21.41
C LYS A 417 12.43 -25.01 22.06
N VAL A 418 11.54 -25.59 21.26
CA VAL A 418 10.37 -26.33 21.74
C VAL A 418 10.63 -27.81 21.50
N PRO A 419 10.66 -28.63 22.56
CA PRO A 419 10.93 -30.06 22.39
C PRO A 419 9.74 -30.75 21.74
N ASP A 420 9.99 -31.85 21.03
CA ASP A 420 8.98 -32.54 20.21
C ASP A 420 7.78 -33.00 21.04
N GLU A 421 7.99 -33.43 22.28
CA GLU A 421 6.92 -33.82 23.21
C GLU A 421 6.01 -32.66 23.65
N ALA A 422 6.45 -31.41 23.50
CA ALA A 422 5.67 -30.22 23.79
C ALA A 422 4.94 -29.67 22.56
N ILE A 423 5.08 -30.31 21.39
CA ILE A 423 4.40 -29.90 20.17
C ILE A 423 2.96 -30.39 20.22
N ASP A 424 2.06 -29.46 20.54
CA ASP A 424 0.62 -29.67 20.44
C ASP A 424 0.09 -29.04 19.16
N TRP A 425 -0.52 -29.84 18.28
CA TRP A 425 -1.13 -29.35 17.05
C TRP A 425 -2.46 -28.64 17.29
N LEU A 426 -3.04 -28.68 18.49
CA LEU A 426 -4.35 -28.12 18.83
C LEU A 426 -5.49 -28.63 17.93
N GLU A 427 -5.22 -29.66 17.14
CA GLU A 427 -6.18 -30.33 16.30
C GLU A 427 -6.93 -31.36 17.14
N LYS A 428 -8.24 -31.42 16.96
CA LYS A 428 -9.10 -32.40 17.62
C LYS A 428 -9.72 -33.28 16.52
N PRO A 429 -10.03 -34.56 16.81
CA PRO A 429 -10.66 -35.44 15.83
C PRO A 429 -11.91 -34.80 15.22
N LEU A 430 -12.07 -34.94 13.90
CA LEU A 430 -13.34 -34.63 13.25
C LEU A 430 -14.37 -35.63 13.77
N THR A 431 -15.43 -35.13 14.38
CA THR A 431 -16.55 -35.96 14.88
C THR A 431 -17.81 -35.59 14.09
N PRO A 432 -18.77 -36.50 13.91
CA PRO A 432 -20.03 -36.18 13.24
C PRO A 432 -20.74 -34.97 13.86
N ALA A 433 -20.61 -34.76 15.18
CA ALA A 433 -21.16 -33.59 15.85
C ALA A 433 -20.48 -32.27 15.44
N ARG A 434 -19.15 -32.29 15.22
CA ARG A 434 -18.40 -31.10 14.75
C ARG A 434 -18.63 -30.81 13.28
N GLU A 435 -18.75 -31.84 12.46
CA GLU A 435 -19.03 -31.71 11.03
C GLU A 435 -20.43 -31.14 10.78
N ASN A 436 -21.40 -31.50 11.63
CA ASN A 436 -22.78 -31.00 11.54
C ASN A 436 -23.03 -29.71 12.35
N ALA A 437 -22.05 -29.23 13.11
CA ALA A 437 -22.15 -27.94 13.81
C ALA A 437 -21.86 -26.82 12.80
N PRO A 438 -22.72 -25.79 12.67
CA PRO A 438 -22.36 -24.61 11.91
C PRO A 438 -21.11 -23.99 12.54
N ASP A 439 -20.17 -23.49 11.73
CA ASP A 439 -18.96 -22.77 12.16
C ASP A 439 -19.33 -21.51 12.97
N ALA A 440 -19.70 -21.69 14.23
CA ALA A 440 -19.84 -20.64 15.21
C ALA A 440 -18.49 -20.52 15.90
N PRO A 441 -17.75 -19.40 15.75
CA PRO A 441 -16.55 -19.20 16.53
C PRO A 441 -16.93 -19.23 18.01
N GLU A 442 -16.40 -20.20 18.76
CA GLU A 442 -16.49 -20.22 20.22
C GLU A 442 -15.92 -18.89 20.72
N THR A 443 -16.79 -18.02 21.22
CA THR A 443 -16.40 -16.78 21.89
C THR A 443 -15.76 -17.18 23.21
N VAL A 444 -14.45 -17.42 23.19
CA VAL A 444 -13.67 -17.54 24.42
C VAL A 444 -13.65 -16.14 25.04
N GLN A 445 -14.51 -15.92 26.02
CA GLN A 445 -14.41 -14.77 26.91
C GLN A 445 -13.11 -14.92 27.72
N PHE A 446 -12.20 -13.97 27.56
CA PHE A 446 -11.02 -13.85 28.40
C PHE A 446 -11.44 -13.23 29.74
N SER A 447 -11.15 -13.94 30.83
CA SER A 447 -11.21 -13.44 32.21
C SER A 447 -9.85 -12.96 32.67
#